data_AF-A0A964GAP7-F1
#
_entry.id   AF-A0A964GAP7-F1
#
_cell.length_a   1.000
_cell.length_b   1.000
_cell.length_c   1.000
_cell.angle_alpha   90.00
_cell.angle_beta   90.00
_cell.angle_gamma   90.00
#
_symmetry.space_group_name_H-M   'P 1'
#
loop_
_entity.id
_entity.type
_entity.pdbx_description
1 polymer ?
#
loop_
_entity_poly.entity_id
_entity_poly.type
_entity_poly.pdbx_seq_one_letter_code
_entity_poly.pdbx_strand_id
1 'polypeptide(L)'
;MKTLHYGITVSSESPITGVVDTTAPEWLLEEIDLHGIDLDFEEHCKECTREYHDDCYETDPSTNYLLGYKKNLKGDFVPDLDAEFSAIMNGNENTTQVTRSNWVSRVMLCSPCYPGQGDLGNSGDYLAYTLPPGVWGNHNHIQINELSVTLGSIRELYDAFYNTDLNTLDFAADFFYMIGELLNGKKLNELNPAGSAAGTLKLMLENKGMTAKENMKSVRA
;
A
#
# COMPACT_ATOMS: atom_id res chain seq x y z
N MET A 1 -15.51 -5.90 -7.46
CA MET A 1 -15.72 -7.11 -8.31
C MET A 1 -14.79 -8.22 -7.85
N LYS A 2 -15.20 -9.49 -7.87
CA LYS A 2 -14.31 -10.64 -7.63
C LYS A 2 -14.16 -11.45 -8.90
N THR A 3 -12.93 -11.86 -9.21
CA THR A 3 -12.59 -12.59 -10.46
C THR A 3 -11.63 -13.73 -10.15
N LEU A 4 -11.78 -14.86 -10.84
CA LEU A 4 -10.81 -15.95 -10.78
C LEU A 4 -9.68 -15.67 -11.77
N HIS A 5 -8.48 -15.42 -11.26
CA HIS A 5 -7.27 -15.14 -12.01
C HIS A 5 -6.28 -16.28 -11.83
N TYR A 6 -6.19 -17.16 -12.83
CA TYR A 6 -5.31 -18.34 -12.83
C TYR A 6 -5.37 -19.17 -11.54
N GLY A 7 -6.59 -19.44 -11.05
CA GLY A 7 -6.83 -20.25 -9.85
C GLY A 7 -6.86 -19.46 -8.54
N ILE A 8 -6.56 -18.16 -8.55
CA ILE A 8 -6.64 -17.28 -7.38
C ILE A 8 -7.85 -16.35 -7.51
N THR A 9 -8.67 -16.26 -6.46
CA THR A 9 -9.79 -15.30 -6.45
C THR A 9 -9.27 -13.93 -6.01
N VAL A 10 -9.38 -12.94 -6.89
CA VAL A 10 -8.92 -11.57 -6.66
C VAL A 10 -10.10 -10.63 -6.53
N SER A 11 -9.99 -9.64 -5.62
CA SER A 11 -10.95 -8.56 -5.44
C SER A 11 -10.41 -7.27 -6.05
N SER A 12 -11.23 -6.53 -6.80
CA SER A 12 -10.83 -5.22 -7.33
C SER A 12 -10.56 -4.17 -6.25
N GLU A 13 -11.09 -4.37 -5.04
CA GLU A 13 -11.00 -3.40 -3.94
C GLU A 13 -10.03 -3.81 -2.83
N SER A 14 -9.35 -4.95 -2.96
CA SER A 14 -8.35 -5.40 -1.99
C SER A 14 -6.98 -5.39 -2.66
N PRO A 15 -6.00 -4.63 -2.13
CA PRO A 15 -4.67 -4.59 -2.71
C PRO A 15 -4.06 -5.99 -2.86
N ILE A 16 -3.60 -6.29 -4.06
CA ILE A 16 -2.78 -7.47 -4.38
C ILE A 16 -1.32 -7.08 -4.56
N THR A 17 -0.43 -8.06 -4.67
CA THR A 17 0.98 -7.83 -5.07
C THR A 17 1.03 -7.20 -6.46
N GLY A 18 1.85 -6.17 -6.63
CA GLY A 18 2.14 -5.59 -7.95
C GLY A 18 3.42 -6.16 -8.54
N VAL A 19 3.46 -6.38 -9.85
CA VAL A 19 4.63 -6.86 -10.59
C VAL A 19 5.00 -5.83 -11.63
N VAL A 20 6.29 -5.57 -11.76
CA VAL A 20 6.84 -4.66 -12.75
C VAL A 20 8.12 -5.21 -13.33
N ASP A 21 8.30 -5.02 -14.64
CA ASP A 21 9.61 -5.19 -15.29
C ASP A 21 10.58 -4.11 -14.79
N THR A 22 11.63 -4.56 -14.14
CA THR A 22 12.70 -3.75 -13.60
C THR A 22 13.99 -3.99 -14.37
N THR A 23 13.95 -3.82 -15.69
CA THR A 23 15.17 -3.53 -16.45
C THR A 23 15.81 -2.29 -15.81
N ALA A 24 16.82 -2.55 -14.98
CA ALA A 24 17.15 -1.80 -13.76
C ALA A 24 17.13 -0.27 -13.90
N PRO A 25 16.09 0.41 -13.39
CA PRO A 25 16.17 1.85 -13.22
C PRO A 25 17.20 2.16 -12.12
N GLU A 26 18.04 3.18 -12.32
CA GLU A 26 19.20 3.52 -11.48
C GLU A 26 18.89 3.58 -9.97
N TRP A 27 17.69 4.06 -9.60
CA TRP A 27 17.24 4.14 -8.21
C TRP A 27 17.12 2.76 -7.53
N LEU A 28 16.80 1.71 -8.28
CA LEU A 28 16.60 0.37 -7.71
C LEU A 28 17.95 -0.21 -7.30
N LEU A 29 19.00 0.09 -8.06
CA LEU A 29 20.37 -0.28 -7.72
C LEU A 29 20.82 0.40 -6.43
N GLU A 30 20.52 1.69 -6.27
CA GLU A 30 20.82 2.42 -5.03
C GLU A 30 20.07 1.83 -3.82
N GLU A 31 18.78 1.50 -3.98
CA GLU A 31 18.00 0.87 -2.92
C GLU A 31 18.52 -0.53 -2.57
N ILE A 32 18.92 -1.32 -3.56
CA ILE A 32 19.56 -2.63 -3.36
C ILE A 32 20.87 -2.47 -2.59
N ASP A 33 21.74 -1.55 -3.01
CA ASP A 33 23.05 -1.34 -2.39
C ASP A 33 22.93 -0.87 -0.93
N LEU A 34 21.92 -0.04 -0.62
CA LEU A 34 21.74 0.52 0.72
C LEU A 34 20.92 -0.37 1.66
N HIS A 35 19.90 -1.05 1.13
CA HIS A 35 18.83 -1.66 1.92
C HIS A 35 18.46 -3.09 1.47
N GLY A 36 19.03 -3.58 0.38
CA GLY A 36 18.78 -4.91 -0.15
C GLY A 36 19.38 -6.01 0.70
N ILE A 37 18.59 -7.06 0.93
CA ILE A 37 19.08 -8.33 1.46
C ILE A 37 19.36 -9.24 0.26
N ASP A 38 20.65 -9.51 0.03
CA ASP A 38 21.13 -10.48 -0.96
C ASP A 38 20.86 -11.90 -0.46
N LEU A 39 19.97 -12.63 -1.14
CA LEU A 39 19.58 -13.98 -0.75
C LEU A 39 20.67 -15.03 -1.02
N ASP A 40 21.53 -14.81 -2.02
CA ASP A 40 22.60 -15.73 -2.36
C ASP A 40 23.76 -15.57 -1.37
N PHE A 41 24.05 -14.34 -0.95
CA PHE A 41 24.98 -14.06 0.13
C PHE A 41 24.50 -14.66 1.46
N GLU A 42 23.20 -14.55 1.75
CA GLU A 42 22.59 -15.16 2.94
C GLU A 42 22.72 -16.69 2.96
N GLU A 43 22.65 -17.34 1.81
CA GLU A 43 22.92 -18.78 1.69
C GLU A 43 24.42 -19.08 1.82
N HIS A 44 25.28 -18.30 1.14
CA HIS A 44 26.73 -18.43 1.23
C HIS A 44 27.22 -18.37 2.67
N CYS A 45 26.67 -17.45 3.47
CA CYS A 45 27.02 -17.29 4.88
C CYS A 45 26.73 -18.53 5.75
N LYS A 46 25.85 -19.44 5.31
CA LYS A 46 25.54 -20.68 6.05
C LYS A 46 26.57 -21.77 5.81
N GLU A 47 27.24 -21.74 4.66
CA GLU A 47 28.15 -22.78 4.21
C GLU A 47 29.62 -22.37 4.33
N CYS A 48 29.90 -21.07 4.27
CA CYS A 48 31.25 -20.54 4.34
C CYS A 48 31.84 -20.67 5.76
N THR A 49 33.06 -21.20 5.84
CA THR A 49 33.79 -21.35 7.11
C THR A 49 34.81 -20.24 7.36
N ARG A 50 34.88 -19.22 6.48
CA ARG A 50 35.83 -18.11 6.64
C ARG A 50 35.32 -17.14 7.69
N GLU A 51 36.22 -16.40 8.31
CA GLU A 51 35.86 -15.37 9.29
C GLU A 51 35.20 -14.15 8.62
N TYR A 52 35.65 -13.81 7.40
CA TYR A 52 35.12 -12.71 6.60
C TYR A 52 34.53 -13.29 5.31
N HIS A 53 33.21 -13.19 5.18
CA HIS A 53 32.47 -13.79 4.05
C HIS A 53 32.54 -12.93 2.78
N ASP A 54 32.67 -11.61 2.92
CA ASP A 54 32.76 -10.67 1.79
C ASP A 54 33.97 -10.96 0.89
N ASP A 55 35.06 -11.51 1.45
CA ASP A 55 36.28 -11.85 0.70
C ASP A 55 36.14 -13.12 -0.17
N CYS A 56 35.03 -13.84 -0.06
CA CYS A 56 34.79 -15.08 -0.80
C CYS A 56 33.42 -15.15 -1.47
N TYR A 57 32.68 -14.06 -1.48
CA TYR A 57 31.43 -13.93 -2.19
C TYR A 57 31.57 -12.98 -3.37
N GLU A 58 31.07 -13.40 -4.54
CA GLU A 58 30.95 -12.57 -5.73
C GLU A 58 29.47 -12.52 -6.10
N THR A 59 28.90 -11.33 -6.12
CA THR A 59 27.49 -11.11 -6.48
C THR A 59 27.25 -11.47 -7.95
N ASP A 60 26.20 -12.24 -8.23
CA ASP A 60 25.76 -12.57 -9.57
C ASP A 60 24.67 -11.57 -10.02
N PRO A 61 24.68 -11.07 -11.27
CA PRO A 61 23.58 -10.23 -11.78
C PRO A 61 22.19 -10.89 -11.71
N SER A 62 22.13 -12.21 -11.58
CA SER A 62 20.91 -12.99 -11.42
C SER A 62 20.43 -13.14 -9.97
N THR A 63 21.17 -12.58 -9.01
CA THR A 63 20.85 -12.64 -7.58
C THR A 63 19.49 -12.02 -7.28
N ASN A 64 18.79 -12.67 -6.36
CA ASN A 64 17.50 -12.20 -5.86
C ASN A 64 17.69 -11.35 -4.62
N TYR A 65 16.97 -10.23 -4.55
CA TYR A 65 17.04 -9.30 -3.43
C TYR A 65 15.69 -9.15 -2.73
N LEU A 66 15.73 -9.04 -1.40
CA LEU A 66 14.59 -8.59 -0.62
C LEU A 66 14.80 -7.13 -0.19
N LEU A 67 13.85 -6.26 -0.55
CA LEU A 67 13.86 -4.84 -0.20
C LEU A 67 12.79 -4.58 0.86
N GLY A 68 13.12 -3.87 1.94
CA GLY A 68 12.18 -3.59 3.02
C GLY A 68 11.71 -4.84 3.76
N TYR A 69 12.60 -5.82 3.93
CA TYR A 69 12.40 -7.03 4.73
C TYR A 69 13.32 -7.04 5.94
N LYS A 70 12.97 -7.82 6.95
CA LYS A 70 13.82 -8.14 8.10
C LYS A 70 13.64 -9.59 8.54
N LYS A 71 14.60 -10.13 9.28
CA LYS A 71 14.47 -11.44 9.91
C LYS A 71 13.64 -11.35 11.19
N ASN A 72 12.69 -12.25 11.36
CA ASN A 72 11.97 -12.43 12.62
C ASN A 72 12.82 -13.25 13.64
N LEU A 73 12.29 -13.50 14.84
CA LEU A 73 12.98 -14.28 15.88
C LEU A 73 13.27 -15.74 15.50
N LYS A 74 12.63 -16.27 14.46
CA LYS A 74 12.86 -17.62 13.93
C LYS A 74 13.87 -17.62 12.77
N GLY A 75 14.32 -16.44 12.33
CA GLY A 75 15.19 -16.28 11.18
C GLY A 75 14.45 -16.20 9.84
N ASP A 76 13.11 -16.23 9.82
CA ASP A 76 12.36 -16.08 8.57
C ASP A 76 12.36 -14.61 8.13
N PHE A 77 12.46 -14.38 6.82
CA PHE A 77 12.28 -13.05 6.24
C PHE A 77 10.80 -12.67 6.27
N VAL A 78 10.51 -11.52 6.87
CA VAL A 78 9.17 -10.92 6.93
C VAL A 78 9.24 -9.47 6.46
N PRO A 79 8.18 -8.95 5.81
CA PRO A 79 8.11 -7.53 5.46
C PRO A 79 8.35 -6.67 6.69
N ASP A 80 9.24 -5.68 6.58
CA ASP A 80 9.43 -4.69 7.64
C ASP A 80 8.29 -3.67 7.57
N LEU A 81 7.47 -3.59 8.62
CA LEU A 81 6.31 -2.69 8.68
C LEU A 81 6.71 -1.20 8.75
N ASP A 82 7.95 -0.90 9.16
CA ASP A 82 8.46 0.47 9.24
C ASP A 82 9.03 0.95 7.89
N ALA A 83 9.33 0.02 6.97
CA ALA A 83 9.76 0.36 5.62
C ALA A 83 8.60 0.95 4.79
N GLU A 84 8.93 1.82 3.84
CA GLU A 84 7.97 2.45 2.95
C GLU A 84 7.27 1.44 2.02
N PHE A 85 8.03 0.45 1.58
CA PHE A 85 7.55 -0.69 0.81
C PHE A 85 8.37 -1.93 1.12
N SER A 86 7.86 -3.09 0.72
CA SER A 86 8.57 -4.35 0.71
C SER A 86 8.43 -4.97 -0.69
N ALA A 87 9.54 -5.39 -1.27
CA ALA A 87 9.56 -5.97 -2.61
C ALA A 87 10.58 -7.11 -2.74
N ILE A 88 10.31 -7.99 -3.70
CA ILE A 88 11.19 -9.09 -4.10
C ILE A 88 11.67 -8.78 -5.50
N MET A 89 12.97 -8.55 -5.68
CA MET A 89 13.59 -8.44 -6.99
C MET A 89 14.05 -9.83 -7.43
N ASN A 90 13.61 -10.25 -8.61
CA ASN A 90 14.11 -11.43 -9.31
C ASN A 90 15.15 -10.99 -10.34
N GLY A 91 16.44 -11.22 -10.06
CA GLY A 91 17.54 -10.86 -10.96
C GLY A 91 17.53 -11.65 -12.28
N ASN A 92 17.05 -12.89 -12.26
CA ASN A 92 16.96 -13.72 -13.47
C ASN A 92 15.92 -13.21 -14.47
N GLU A 93 14.77 -12.78 -13.97
CA GLU A 93 13.64 -12.32 -14.79
C GLU A 93 13.61 -10.80 -14.98
N ASN A 94 14.49 -10.07 -14.27
CA ASN A 94 14.45 -8.60 -14.14
C ASN A 94 13.05 -8.10 -13.77
N THR A 95 12.40 -8.75 -12.80
CA THR A 95 11.08 -8.34 -12.32
C THR A 95 11.13 -8.00 -10.84
N THR A 96 10.34 -7.01 -10.43
CA THR A 96 10.13 -6.69 -9.02
C THR A 96 8.68 -6.91 -8.64
N GLN A 97 8.46 -7.68 -7.58
CA GLN A 97 7.16 -7.94 -6.99
C GLN A 97 7.02 -7.12 -5.71
N VAL A 98 6.16 -6.10 -5.71
CA VAL A 98 5.84 -5.26 -4.55
C VAL A 98 4.82 -5.98 -3.68
N THR A 99 5.29 -6.60 -2.60
CA THR A 99 4.47 -7.45 -1.71
C THR A 99 3.74 -6.66 -0.65
N ARG A 100 4.27 -5.49 -0.28
CA ARG A 100 3.66 -4.50 0.61
C ARG A 100 4.12 -3.12 0.18
N SER A 101 3.25 -2.13 0.30
CA SER A 101 3.64 -0.73 0.11
C SER A 101 2.68 0.18 0.85
N ASN A 102 3.11 1.41 1.15
CA ASN A 102 2.21 2.48 1.57
C ASN A 102 1.40 3.06 0.40
N TRP A 103 1.63 2.60 -0.83
CA TRP A 103 0.94 3.06 -2.03
C TRP A 103 0.32 1.90 -2.82
N VAL A 104 -0.80 2.21 -3.47
CA VAL A 104 -1.46 1.32 -4.43
C VAL A 104 -1.75 2.05 -5.73
N SER A 105 -1.86 1.29 -6.81
CA SER A 105 -2.33 1.78 -8.10
C SER A 105 -3.37 0.83 -8.71
N ARG A 106 -4.21 1.37 -9.59
CA ARG A 106 -5.22 0.61 -10.32
C ARG A 106 -4.62 0.04 -11.60
N VAL A 107 -4.61 -1.28 -11.70
CA VAL A 107 -3.85 -2.05 -12.69
C VAL A 107 -4.66 -3.18 -13.30
N MET A 108 -4.22 -3.69 -14.45
CA MET A 108 -4.68 -4.96 -14.98
C MET A 108 -4.10 -6.11 -14.16
N LEU A 109 -4.75 -7.27 -14.20
CA LEU A 109 -4.17 -8.48 -13.63
C LEU A 109 -3.05 -9.00 -14.57
N CYS A 110 -2.00 -9.55 -13.96
CA CYS A 110 -0.77 -9.92 -14.65
C CYS A 110 -0.91 -11.21 -15.49
N SER A 111 0.19 -11.62 -16.13
CA SER A 111 0.26 -12.86 -16.92
C SER A 111 0.10 -14.12 -16.04
N PRO A 112 -0.09 -15.31 -16.64
CA PRO A 112 -0.15 -16.56 -15.90
C PRO A 112 1.08 -16.86 -15.04
N CYS A 113 2.23 -16.22 -15.32
CA CYS A 113 3.46 -16.39 -14.55
C CYS A 113 3.35 -15.79 -13.13
N TYR A 114 2.45 -14.83 -12.91
CA TYR A 114 2.18 -14.22 -11.62
C TYR A 114 0.68 -14.27 -11.28
N PRO A 115 0.15 -15.47 -10.96
CA PRO A 115 -1.26 -15.65 -10.61
C PRO A 115 -1.69 -14.72 -9.49
N GLY A 116 -2.87 -14.12 -9.63
CA GLY A 116 -3.44 -13.23 -8.62
C GLY A 116 -2.74 -11.88 -8.40
N GLN A 117 -1.71 -11.54 -9.18
CA GLN A 117 -0.96 -10.28 -9.03
C GLN A 117 -1.38 -9.25 -10.09
N GLY A 118 -1.09 -7.97 -9.83
CA GLY A 118 -1.36 -6.85 -10.73
C GLY A 118 -0.14 -6.50 -11.58
N ASP A 119 -0.34 -6.24 -12.87
CA ASP A 119 0.71 -5.74 -13.77
C ASP A 119 0.80 -4.23 -13.64
N LEU A 120 1.81 -3.77 -12.91
CA LEU A 120 2.00 -2.35 -12.64
C LEU A 120 2.15 -1.55 -13.94
N GLY A 121 2.78 -2.11 -14.99
CA GLY A 121 3.01 -1.43 -16.26
C GLY A 121 1.73 -1.08 -17.03
N ASN A 122 0.59 -1.65 -16.64
CA ASN A 122 -0.67 -1.51 -17.35
C ASN A 122 -1.84 -1.12 -16.42
N SER A 123 -2.44 0.05 -16.67
CA SER A 123 -3.61 0.53 -15.92
C SER A 123 -4.83 -0.38 -16.10
N GLY A 124 -5.62 -0.59 -15.04
CA GLY A 124 -6.82 -1.42 -15.07
C GLY A 124 -7.70 -1.21 -13.84
N ASP A 125 -8.51 -2.21 -13.47
CA ASP A 125 -9.55 -2.04 -12.44
C ASP A 125 -9.15 -2.55 -11.04
N TYR A 126 -8.02 -3.23 -10.89
CA TYR A 126 -7.64 -3.89 -9.64
C TYR A 126 -6.62 -3.07 -8.86
N LEU A 127 -6.77 -2.99 -7.55
CA LEU A 127 -5.76 -2.37 -6.70
C LEU A 127 -4.57 -3.32 -6.50
N ALA A 128 -3.36 -2.86 -6.79
CA ALA A 128 -2.12 -3.55 -6.44
C ALA A 128 -1.17 -2.61 -5.70
N TYR A 129 -0.35 -3.16 -4.80
CA TYR A 129 0.76 -2.43 -4.19
C TYR A 129 1.74 -1.97 -5.26
N THR A 130 2.20 -0.72 -5.18
CA THR A 130 3.14 -0.11 -6.13
C THR A 130 4.32 0.51 -5.39
N LEU A 131 5.38 0.86 -6.11
CA LEU A 131 6.53 1.58 -5.58
C LEU A 131 6.15 3.01 -5.15
N PRO A 132 6.98 3.69 -4.34
CA PRO A 132 6.73 5.09 -3.96
C PRO A 132 6.62 6.02 -5.20
N PRO A 133 5.84 7.10 -5.11
CA PRO A 133 5.77 8.10 -6.18
C PRO A 133 7.15 8.68 -6.51
N GLY A 134 7.46 8.83 -7.81
CA GLY A 134 8.74 9.35 -8.28
C GLY A 134 9.86 8.30 -8.40
N VAL A 135 9.64 7.11 -7.83
CA VAL A 135 10.51 5.96 -7.98
C VAL A 135 10.21 5.25 -9.32
N TRP A 136 8.95 4.95 -9.58
CA TRP A 136 8.57 4.22 -10.78
C TRP A 136 7.20 4.62 -11.35
N GLY A 137 7.18 4.92 -12.65
CA GLY A 137 5.99 5.20 -13.46
C GLY A 137 5.22 6.48 -13.08
N ASN A 138 4.48 7.04 -14.04
CA ASN A 138 3.55 8.17 -13.81
C ASN A 138 2.13 7.65 -13.55
N HIS A 139 1.97 6.58 -12.76
CA HIS A 139 0.65 6.03 -12.45
C HIS A 139 -0.05 6.85 -11.38
N ASN A 140 -1.38 6.77 -11.32
CA ASN A 140 -2.17 7.35 -10.23
C ASN A 140 -1.89 6.55 -8.95
N HIS A 141 -0.92 7.02 -8.17
CA HIS A 141 -0.58 6.47 -6.87
C HIS A 141 -1.61 6.94 -5.84
N ILE A 142 -2.15 6.00 -5.08
CA ILE A 142 -3.06 6.27 -3.97
C ILE A 142 -2.33 5.86 -2.69
N GLN A 143 -2.13 6.78 -1.76
CA GLN A 143 -1.49 6.44 -0.49
C GLN A 143 -2.50 5.70 0.41
N ILE A 144 -2.13 4.53 0.92
CA ILE A 144 -3.00 3.69 1.74
C ILE A 144 -3.39 4.39 3.04
N ASN A 145 -2.52 5.23 3.60
CA ASN A 145 -2.84 6.00 4.79
C ASN A 145 -3.98 7.00 4.55
N GLU A 146 -4.09 7.54 3.34
CA GLU A 146 -5.26 8.35 2.96
C GLU A 146 -6.51 7.47 2.86
N LEU A 147 -6.38 6.24 2.36
CA LEU A 147 -7.48 5.28 2.30
C LEU A 147 -7.97 4.84 3.69
N SER A 148 -7.05 4.58 4.63
CA SER A 148 -7.39 4.15 5.99
C SER A 148 -7.97 5.29 6.82
N VAL A 149 -7.47 6.52 6.65
CA VAL A 149 -8.08 7.74 7.20
C VAL A 149 -9.48 7.98 6.62
N THR A 150 -9.66 7.77 5.31
CA THR A 150 -10.96 7.88 4.64
C THR A 150 -11.94 6.81 5.13
N LEU A 151 -11.52 5.55 5.25
CA LEU A 151 -12.35 4.46 5.78
C LEU A 151 -12.67 4.65 7.26
N GLY A 152 -11.72 5.15 8.05
CA GLY A 152 -11.92 5.55 9.44
C GLY A 152 -12.97 6.66 9.54
N SER A 153 -12.83 7.71 8.72
CA SER A 153 -13.77 8.83 8.66
C SER A 153 -15.17 8.37 8.22
N ILE A 154 -15.27 7.46 7.24
CA ILE A 154 -16.54 6.86 6.78
C ILE A 154 -17.20 6.04 7.90
N ARG A 155 -16.41 5.28 8.67
CA ARG A 155 -16.93 4.51 9.81
C ARG A 155 -17.41 5.42 10.93
N GLU A 156 -16.64 6.44 11.29
CA GLU A 156 -17.02 7.43 12.30
C GLU A 156 -18.30 8.16 11.91
N LEU A 157 -18.41 8.54 10.64
CA LEU A 157 -19.63 9.06 10.04
C LEU A 157 -20.79 8.08 10.25
N TYR A 158 -20.65 6.83 9.82
CA TYR A 158 -21.67 5.77 9.99
C TYR A 158 -22.10 5.58 11.45
N ASP A 159 -21.16 5.52 12.39
CA ASP A 159 -21.44 5.34 13.82
C ASP A 159 -22.13 6.58 14.42
N ALA A 160 -21.77 7.80 13.98
CA ALA A 160 -22.49 9.00 14.35
C ALA A 160 -23.94 8.97 13.83
N PHE A 161 -24.16 8.43 12.62
CA PHE A 161 -25.47 8.34 12.00
C PHE A 161 -26.41 7.31 12.61
N TYR A 162 -25.91 6.11 12.95
CA TYR A 162 -26.70 5.04 13.55
C TYR A 162 -27.37 5.47 14.88
N ASN A 163 -26.86 6.54 15.50
CA ASN A 163 -27.31 7.04 16.79
C ASN A 163 -28.20 8.32 16.69
N THR A 164 -28.78 8.63 15.51
CA THR A 164 -29.60 9.85 15.32
C THR A 164 -31.04 9.57 14.87
N ASP A 165 -32.02 10.27 15.45
CA ASP A 165 -33.45 10.23 15.10
C ASP A 165 -33.78 11.17 13.92
N LEU A 166 -33.11 11.01 12.77
CA LEU A 166 -33.31 11.87 11.59
C LEU A 166 -34.20 11.21 10.51
N ASN A 167 -34.92 12.04 9.75
CA ASN A 167 -35.76 11.61 8.63
C ASN A 167 -34.88 11.05 7.48
N THR A 168 -35.15 9.83 7.05
CA THR A 168 -34.20 8.95 6.36
C THR A 168 -33.88 9.29 4.90
N LEU A 169 -34.70 10.11 4.22
CA LEU A 169 -34.65 10.27 2.75
C LEU A 169 -33.70 11.38 2.27
N ASP A 170 -33.83 12.61 2.79
CA ASP A 170 -32.89 13.72 2.49
C ASP A 170 -31.49 13.42 3.04
N PHE A 171 -31.44 12.58 4.07
CA PHE A 171 -30.26 12.19 4.81
C PHE A 171 -29.38 11.16 4.09
N ALA A 172 -30.00 10.18 3.41
CA ALA A 172 -29.24 9.21 2.61
C ALA A 172 -28.49 9.91 1.46
N ALA A 173 -29.13 10.90 0.82
CA ALA A 173 -28.50 11.68 -0.24
C ALA A 173 -27.27 12.45 0.25
N ASP A 174 -27.37 13.13 1.41
CA ASP A 174 -26.25 13.86 2.01
C ASP A 174 -25.13 12.91 2.46
N PHE A 175 -25.46 11.74 3.03
CA PHE A 175 -24.47 10.72 3.41
C PHE A 175 -23.67 10.20 2.21
N PHE A 176 -24.37 9.77 1.15
CA PHE A 176 -23.72 9.25 -0.05
C PHE A 176 -22.90 10.33 -0.77
N TYR A 177 -23.34 11.59 -0.74
CA TYR A 177 -22.56 12.72 -1.23
C TYR A 177 -21.24 12.86 -0.46
N MET A 178 -21.28 12.86 0.89
CA MET A 178 -20.05 12.98 1.70
C MET A 178 -19.12 11.80 1.52
N ILE A 179 -19.64 10.57 1.41
CA ILE A 179 -18.83 9.39 1.06
C ILE A 179 -18.16 9.58 -0.30
N GLY A 180 -18.90 10.04 -1.31
CA GLY A 180 -18.35 10.30 -2.64
C GLY A 180 -17.21 11.33 -2.62
N GLU A 181 -17.36 12.41 -1.88
CA GLU A 181 -16.33 13.45 -1.74
C GLU A 181 -15.08 12.95 -1.00
N LEU A 182 -15.25 12.14 0.06
CA LEU A 182 -14.13 11.50 0.77
C LEU A 182 -13.40 10.49 -0.12
N LEU A 183 -14.14 9.69 -0.90
CA LEU A 183 -13.55 8.75 -1.87
C LEU A 183 -12.83 9.48 -3.02
N ASN A 184 -13.19 10.73 -3.30
CA ASN A 184 -12.49 11.62 -4.23
C ASN A 184 -11.29 12.35 -3.58
N GLY A 185 -10.88 11.95 -2.38
CA GLY A 185 -9.67 12.45 -1.71
C GLY A 185 -9.85 13.73 -0.91
N LYS A 186 -11.08 14.23 -0.73
CA LYS A 186 -11.31 15.35 0.19
C LYS A 186 -11.17 14.91 1.64
N LYS A 187 -10.66 15.80 2.48
CA LYS A 187 -10.64 15.59 3.94
C LYS A 187 -11.99 15.96 4.55
N LEU A 188 -12.32 15.38 5.71
CA LEU A 188 -13.57 15.64 6.42
C LEU A 188 -13.84 17.15 6.67
N ASN A 189 -12.79 17.92 6.98
CA ASN A 189 -12.87 19.37 7.20
C ASN A 189 -13.04 20.19 5.91
N GLU A 190 -12.80 19.61 4.74
CA GLU A 190 -12.94 20.21 3.41
C GLU A 190 -14.33 19.95 2.80
N LEU A 191 -15.14 19.11 3.44
CA LEU A 191 -16.52 18.89 3.03
C LEU A 191 -17.32 20.18 3.19
N ASN A 192 -17.89 20.66 2.09
CA ASN A 192 -18.79 21.79 2.07
C ASN A 192 -20.23 21.27 2.13
N PRO A 193 -20.91 21.35 3.28
CA PRO A 193 -22.25 20.81 3.42
C PRO A 193 -23.23 21.66 2.62
N ALA A 194 -23.64 21.18 1.45
CA ALA A 194 -24.66 21.85 0.65
C ALA A 194 -26.09 21.69 1.23
N GLY A 195 -26.26 20.81 2.22
CA GLY A 195 -27.54 20.48 2.87
C GLY A 195 -27.53 20.70 4.38
N SER A 196 -28.71 20.89 4.97
CA SER A 196 -28.90 21.06 6.41
C SER A 196 -28.39 19.85 7.21
N ALA A 197 -28.54 18.63 6.67
CA ALA A 197 -28.08 17.42 7.34
C ALA A 197 -26.54 17.29 7.33
N ALA A 198 -25.88 17.63 6.21
CA ALA A 198 -24.42 17.68 6.16
C ALA A 198 -23.83 18.73 7.12
N GLY A 199 -24.50 19.87 7.30
CA GLY A 199 -24.12 20.90 8.27
C GLY A 199 -24.28 20.42 9.71
N THR A 200 -25.42 19.79 10.02
CA THR A 200 -25.68 19.15 11.32
C THR A 200 -24.64 18.08 11.62
N LEU A 201 -24.26 17.26 10.64
CA LEU A 201 -23.32 16.18 10.85
C LEU A 201 -21.89 16.67 11.10
N LYS A 202 -21.43 17.67 10.34
CA LYS A 202 -20.14 18.33 10.60
C LYS A 202 -20.09 18.87 12.03
N LEU A 203 -21.15 19.56 12.48
CA LEU A 203 -21.32 20.03 13.85
C LEU A 203 -21.32 18.88 14.88
N MET A 204 -21.96 17.75 14.58
CA MET A 204 -21.98 16.59 15.48
C MET A 204 -20.60 15.96 15.64
N LEU A 205 -19.82 15.86 14.56
CA LEU A 205 -18.44 15.36 14.60
C LEU A 205 -17.53 16.33 15.36
N GLU A 206 -17.65 17.63 15.11
CA GLU A 206 -16.93 18.69 15.85
C GLU A 206 -17.26 18.66 17.36
N ASN A 207 -18.54 18.51 17.74
CA ASN A 207 -18.99 18.47 19.13
C ASN A 207 -18.57 17.20 19.90
N LYS A 208 -18.32 16.08 19.20
CA LYS A 208 -17.78 14.86 19.80
C LYS A 208 -16.27 14.91 20.06
N GLY A 209 -15.63 16.07 19.84
CA GLY A 209 -14.18 16.23 19.98
C GLY A 209 -13.40 15.63 18.82
N MET A 210 -14.09 15.18 17.76
CA MET A 210 -13.50 14.54 16.58
C MET A 210 -12.98 15.59 15.59
N THR A 211 -12.25 16.58 16.10
CA THR A 211 -11.42 17.44 15.25
C THR A 211 -10.07 16.76 15.06
N ALA A 212 -9.49 16.87 13.87
CA ALA A 212 -8.25 16.20 13.43
C ALA A 212 -6.96 16.53 14.23
N LYS A 213 -7.06 17.02 15.47
CA LYS A 213 -5.97 17.64 16.22
C LYS A 213 -5.23 16.78 17.25
N GLU A 214 -5.63 15.54 17.52
CA GLU A 214 -4.98 14.77 18.61
C GLU A 214 -3.92 13.74 18.18
N ASN A 215 -3.72 13.44 16.89
CA ASN A 215 -2.71 12.45 16.46
C ASN A 215 -1.31 13.00 16.11
N MET A 216 -0.96 14.23 16.51
CA MET A 216 0.34 14.84 16.16
C MET A 216 1.22 15.29 17.34
N LYS A 217 1.09 14.70 18.54
CA LYS A 217 1.93 15.10 19.70
C LYS A 217 2.61 14.01 20.54
N SER A 218 2.67 12.75 20.12
CA SER A 218 3.50 11.75 20.85
C SER A 218 4.45 10.95 19.97
N VAL A 219 5.14 11.62 19.04
CA VAL A 219 6.37 11.10 18.42
C VAL A 219 7.42 12.21 18.49
N ARG A 220 7.98 12.40 19.68
CA ARG A 220 9.30 12.98 20.00
C ARG A 220 9.42 13.05 21.51
N ALA A 221 9.81 11.91 22.08
CA ALA A 221 10.62 11.80 23.29
C ALA A 221 11.74 10.82 22.95
#